data_AF-A0A956XPC1-F1
#
_entry.id   AF-A0A956XPC1-F1
#
_cell.length_a   1.000
_cell.length_b   1.000
_cell.length_c   1.000
_cell.angle_alpha   90.00
_cell.angle_beta   90.00
_cell.angle_gamma   90.00
#
_symmetry.space_group_name_H-M   'P 1'
#
loop_
_entity.id
_entity.type
_entity.pdbx_description
1 polymer ?
#
loop_
_entity_poly.entity_id
_entity_poly.type
_entity_poly.pdbx_seq_one_letter_code
_entity_poly.pdbx_strand_id
1 'polypeptide(L)'
;MEKPKKVGTPTVFGLAWHRYSIIMSVVSDASARIISTLFYFTVVVPFGIASRLFSDALDRNGTATWHDREPVPTDVESARLQG
;
A
#
# COMPACT_ATOMS: atom_id res chain seq x y z
N MET A 1 19.61 42.84 -21.45
CA MET A 1 19.08 42.35 -22.73
C MET A 1 18.64 40.91 -22.54
N GLU A 2 17.33 40.68 -22.34
CA GLU A 2 16.77 39.34 -22.10
C GLU A 2 16.54 38.64 -23.44
N LYS A 3 17.09 37.42 -23.62
CA LYS A 3 16.95 36.67 -24.87
C LYS A 3 15.51 36.15 -25.02
N PRO A 4 14.89 36.25 -26.20
CA PRO A 4 13.52 35.77 -26.40
C PRO A 4 13.44 34.25 -26.24
N LYS A 5 12.50 33.80 -25.41
CA LYS A 5 12.21 32.39 -25.15
C LYS A 5 11.64 31.77 -26.44
N LYS A 6 12.39 30.87 -27.09
CA LYS A 6 11.91 30.18 -28.30
C LYS A 6 10.75 29.27 -27.92
N VAL A 7 9.54 29.64 -28.32
CA VAL A 7 8.38 28.74 -28.27
C VAL A 7 8.54 27.75 -29.42
N GLY A 8 9.04 26.56 -29.11
CA GLY A 8 9.10 25.46 -30.08
C GLY A 8 7.67 25.04 -30.44
N THR A 9 7.32 25.08 -31.72
CA THR A 9 6.06 24.51 -32.19
C THR A 9 6.05 23.02 -31.84
N PRO A 10 4.96 22.49 -31.23
CA PRO A 10 4.89 21.08 -30.92
C PRO A 10 5.00 20.30 -32.23
N THR A 11 5.99 19.42 -32.31
CA THR A 11 6.13 18.52 -33.46
C THR A 11 4.90 17.62 -33.53
N VAL A 12 4.51 17.19 -34.73
CA VAL A 12 3.37 16.27 -34.92
C VAL A 12 3.51 15.04 -34.01
N PHE A 13 4.75 14.56 -33.84
CA PHE A 13 5.09 13.49 -32.91
C PHE A 13 4.82 13.85 -31.45
N GLY A 14 5.24 15.03 -30.98
CA GLY A 14 4.99 15.48 -29.61
C GLY A 14 3.49 15.63 -29.31
N LEU A 15 2.71 16.13 -30.26
CA LEU A 15 1.25 16.22 -30.12
C LEU A 15 0.59 14.84 -30.09
N ALA A 16 1.02 13.92 -30.95
CA ALA A 16 0.53 12.55 -30.96
C ALA A 16 0.87 11.82 -29.65
N TRP A 17 2.10 11.96 -29.16
CA TRP A 17 2.55 11.39 -27.89
C TRP A 17 1.75 11.94 -26.70
N HIS A 18 1.52 13.25 -26.67
CA HIS A 18 0.71 13.87 -25.63
C HIS A 18 -0.71 13.31 -25.60
N ARG A 19 -1.38 13.24 -26.76
CA ARG A 19 -2.73 12.67 -26.85
C ARG A 19 -2.78 11.19 -26.49
N TYR A 20 -1.78 10.41 -26.92
CA TYR A 20 -1.65 9.01 -26.55
C TYR A 20 -1.48 8.85 -25.03
N SER A 21 -0.66 9.69 -24.39
CA SER A 21 -0.44 9.64 -22.94
C SER A 21 -1.72 9.88 -22.13
N ILE A 22 -2.60 10.78 -22.61
CA ILE A 22 -3.90 11.04 -21.97
C ILE A 22 -4.78 9.79 -22.03
N ILE A 23 -4.88 9.15 -23.20
CA ILE A 23 -5.66 7.92 -23.37
C ILE A 23 -5.09 6.80 -22.51
N MET A 24 -3.76 6.62 -22.54
CA MET A 24 -3.10 5.58 -21.76
C MET A 24 -3.23 5.78 -20.26
N SER A 25 -3.35 7.01 -19.76
CA SER A 25 -3.55 7.25 -18.33
C SER A 25 -4.85 6.62 -17.80
N VAL A 26 -5.91 6.61 -18.62
CA VAL A 26 -7.20 6.01 -18.25
C VAL A 26 -7.16 4.49 -18.37
N VAL A 27 -6.57 3.98 -19.45
CA VAL A 27 -6.44 2.54 -19.69
C VAL A 27 -5.52 1.89 -18.65
N SER A 28 -4.44 2.56 -18.27
CA SER A 28 -3.49 2.05 -17.29
C SER A 28 -4.08 2.04 -15.88
N ASP A 29 -4.87 3.04 -15.49
CA ASP A 29 -5.56 3.03 -14.19
C ASP A 29 -6.58 1.86 -14.11
N ALA A 30 -7.40 1.68 -15.15
CA ALA A 30 -8.33 0.55 -15.21
C ALA A 30 -7.59 -0.80 -15.14
N SER A 31 -6.52 -0.94 -15.91
CA SER A 31 -5.71 -2.17 -15.91
C SER A 31 -5.04 -2.41 -14.57
N ALA A 32 -4.49 -1.36 -13.95
CA ALA A 32 -3.84 -1.42 -12.65
C ALA A 32 -4.82 -1.88 -11.56
N ARG A 33 -6.06 -1.38 -11.57
CA ARG A 33 -7.11 -1.81 -10.63
C ARG A 33 -7.48 -3.27 -10.83
N ILE A 34 -7.62 -3.73 -12.08
CA ILE A 34 -7.93 -5.13 -12.38
C ILE A 34 -6.80 -6.03 -11.86
N ILE A 35 -5.56 -5.72 -12.21
CA ILE A 35 -4.39 -6.50 -11.78
C ILE A 35 -4.27 -6.50 -10.25
N SER A 36 -4.44 -5.33 -9.61
CA SER A 36 -4.35 -5.21 -8.15
C SER A 36 -5.46 -6.00 -7.45
N THR A 37 -6.68 -5.97 -7.97
CA THR A 37 -7.81 -6.74 -7.45
C THR A 37 -7.54 -8.24 -7.57
N LEU A 38 -7.10 -8.70 -8.75
CA LEU A 38 -6.75 -10.10 -8.96
C LEU A 38 -5.61 -10.52 -8.03
N PHE A 39 -4.54 -9.74 -7.92
CA PHE A 39 -3.43 -10.01 -7.02
C PHE A 39 -3.90 -10.12 -5.56
N TYR A 40 -4.75 -9.20 -5.11
CA TYR A 40 -5.28 -9.23 -3.76
C TYR A 40 -6.02 -10.54 -3.47
N PHE A 41 -6.95 -10.93 -4.35
CA PHE A 41 -7.76 -12.13 -4.12
C PHE A 41 -7.04 -13.45 -4.41
N THR A 42 -6.04 -13.46 -5.29
CA THR A 42 -5.31 -14.69 -5.68
C THR A 42 -4.04 -14.92 -4.88
N VAL A 43 -3.42 -13.87 -4.35
CA VAL A 43 -2.18 -13.95 -3.59
C VAL A 43 -2.42 -13.54 -2.13
N VAL A 44 -2.85 -12.31 -1.86
CA VAL A 44 -2.91 -11.80 -0.48
C VAL A 44 -3.93 -12.55 0.38
N VAL A 45 -5.16 -12.70 -0.12
CA VAL A 45 -6.26 -13.36 0.61
C VAL A 45 -5.94 -14.82 0.97
N PRO A 46 -5.52 -15.70 0.06
CA PRO A 46 -5.23 -17.08 0.43
C PRO A 46 -4.08 -17.20 1.44
N PHE A 47 -3.05 -16.34 1.37
CA PHE A 47 -2.00 -16.29 2.38
C PHE A 47 -2.52 -15.84 3.75
N GLY A 48 -3.39 -14.82 3.79
CA GLY A 48 -4.02 -14.37 5.03
C GLY A 48 -4.94 -15.44 5.65
N ILE A 49 -5.70 -16.15 4.82
CA ILE A 49 -6.52 -17.29 5.26
C ILE A 49 -5.63 -18.41 5.79
N ALA A 50 -4.59 -18.79 5.05
CA ALA A 50 -3.66 -19.82 5.46
C ALA A 50 -2.98 -19.47 6.80
N SER A 51 -2.43 -18.27 6.93
CA SER A 51 -1.85 -17.81 8.19
C SER A 51 -2.86 -17.88 9.34
N ARG A 52 -4.10 -17.43 9.13
CA ARG A 52 -5.13 -17.50 10.17
C ARG A 52 -5.53 -18.92 10.55
N LEU A 53 -5.59 -19.84 9.60
CA LEU A 53 -6.03 -21.21 9.84
C LEU A 53 -4.90 -22.10 10.40
N PHE A 54 -3.65 -21.81 10.03
CA PHE A 54 -2.50 -22.64 10.39
C PHE A 54 -1.61 -22.02 11.48
N SER A 55 -1.76 -20.73 11.81
CA SER A 55 -1.05 -20.08 12.91
C SER A 55 -1.98 -19.83 14.07
N ASP A 56 -1.59 -20.29 15.26
CA ASP A 56 -2.32 -20.01 16.50
C ASP A 56 -1.67 -18.83 17.24
N ALA A 57 -1.89 -17.62 16.72
CA ALA A 57 -1.33 -16.41 17.30
C ALA A 57 -1.88 -16.07 18.70
N LEU A 58 -2.96 -16.72 19.11
CA LEU A 58 -3.63 -16.48 20.39
C LEU A 58 -3.45 -17.64 21.38
N ASP A 59 -2.56 -18.59 21.05
CA ASP A 59 -2.23 -19.78 21.84
C ASP A 59 -3.47 -20.52 22.40
N ARG A 60 -4.50 -20.65 21.55
CA ARG A 60 -5.79 -21.25 21.95
C ARG A 60 -5.73 -22.77 22.05
N ASN A 61 -4.86 -23.37 21.26
CA ASN A 61 -4.65 -24.82 21.19
C ASN A 61 -3.56 -25.28 22.18
N GLY A 62 -2.83 -24.34 22.80
CA GLY A 62 -1.87 -24.63 23.87
C GLY A 62 -2.55 -24.95 25.20
N THR A 63 -1.75 -25.36 26.18
CA THR A 63 -2.20 -25.44 27.57
C THR A 63 -2.54 -24.04 28.06
N ALA A 64 -3.75 -23.85 28.58
CA ALA A 64 -4.18 -22.61 29.21
C ALA A 64 -3.21 -22.24 30.34
N THR A 65 -2.39 -21.22 30.10
CA THR A 65 -1.38 -20.73 31.04
C THR A 65 -1.52 -19.22 31.17
N TRP A 66 -1.14 -18.69 32.34
CA TRP A 66 -1.00 -17.25 32.49
C TRP A 66 0.27 -16.84 31.75
N HIS A 67 0.13 -16.04 30.69
CA HIS A 67 1.28 -15.42 30.06
C HIS A 67 1.81 -14.31 30.96
N ASP A 68 3.10 -14.37 31.29
CA ASP A 68 3.79 -13.26 31.92
C ASP A 68 3.74 -12.05 30.99
N ARG A 69 3.15 -10.96 31.48
CA ARG A 69 3.21 -9.65 30.81
C ARG A 69 4.16 -8.78 31.60
N GLU A 70 5.00 -8.04 30.88
CA GLU A 70 5.81 -7.00 31.50
C GLU A 70 4.87 -6.03 32.24
N PRO A 71 5.09 -5.75 33.53
CA PRO A 71 4.25 -4.85 34.28
C PRO A 71 4.27 -3.47 33.63
N VAL A 72 3.08 -2.91 33.41
CA VAL A 72 2.96 -1.52 32.94
C VAL A 72 3.57 -0.63 34.03
N PRO A 73 4.56 0.23 33.70
CA PRO A 73 5.16 1.09 34.70
C PRO A 73 4.10 2.01 35.32
N THR A 74 4.18 2.24 36.63
CA THR A 74 3.19 3.00 37.40
C THR A 74 3.62 4.44 37.68
N ASP A 75 4.70 4.90 37.04
CA ASP A 75 5.22 6.24 37.20
C ASP A 75 4.50 7.26 36.29
N VAL A 76 4.54 8.52 36.70
CA VAL A 76 3.84 9.60 35.99
C VAL A 76 4.43 9.86 34.59
N GLU A 77 5.74 9.62 34.41
CA GLU A 77 6.40 9.85 33.13
C GLU A 77 6.03 8.79 32.09
N SER A 78 5.92 7.52 32.48
CA SER A 78 5.45 6.45 31.60
C SER A 78 3.98 6.61 31.20
N ALA A 79 3.12 7.10 32.10
CA ALA A 79 1.73 7.44 31.78
C ALA A 79 1.63 8.54 30.72
N ARG A 80 2.58 9.48 30.68
CA ARG A 80 2.62 10.57 29.68
C ARG A 80 2.96 10.09 28.27
N LEU A 81 3.58 8.91 28.13
CA LEU A 81 3.97 8.30 26.85
C LEU A 81 2.90 7.38 26.24
N GLN A 82 1.78 7.13 26.94
CA GLN A 82 0.70 6.23 26.51
C GLN A 82 -0.49 6.95 25.86
N GLY A 83 -0.40 8.27 25.67
CA GLY A 83 -1.45 9.13 25.07
C GLY A 83 -1.30 9.31 23.56
#